data_AF-W2WND9-F1
#
_entry.id   AF-W2WND9-F1
#
_cell.length_a   1.000
_cell.length_b   1.000
_cell.length_c   1.000
_cell.angle_alpha   90.00
_cell.angle_beta   90.00
_cell.angle_gamma   90.00
#
_symmetry.space_group_name_H-M   'P 1'
#
loop_
_entity.id
_entity.type
_entity.pdbx_description
1 polymer ?
#
loop_
_entity_poly.entity_id
_entity_poly.type
_entity_poly.pdbx_seq_one_letter_code
_entity_poly.pdbx_strand_id
1 'polypeptide(L)'
;MCFHLLDNRYHQACGKPFQSTSILGNTSCYECLQEAKVDSLSALPRKTLDSIADFVKVLKKAKKVVVIAGAGISVSCGIPDFRSKDGIYAMARNMDVVLPEPECLFQIDYFRDDPAPFFEVVRNAFANSPKPSPTHWFLKLLQDKKKLLRVYTQNIDGLEEAAGVTRCIPCHGSFAYSACMRCKKRVPTSTLMPVIQAGIIPSCSEPNCRGVLKPEITFFGEILDDKVSTMITKDRLQADLLLVMGTSLKVAPVMEIPGYLPSHIPQVVINKTALKKKKLKSKKLSTGGTMSRVSGKRGGKKDEDEEEEFDMSLLGDCDDIIRYICAQAGWDLDPNAIEAAKNKPLMHSSQVISHQDSTGKQIYCFGECQCKNKLAAGMNDDDDEEEEQKQQEEEIEEDIVCNRCERQIDTEAEPGSGCKTVHYRCDDCFDYDLCGDCYPKRRYKHKGGRHRFTQCL
;
A
#
# COMPACT_ATOMS: atom_id res chain seq x y z
N MET A 1 62.21 -6.54 -6.05
CA MET A 1 61.26 -7.05 -7.06
C MET A 1 59.97 -6.28 -6.90
N CYS A 2 59.48 -5.68 -7.99
CA CYS A 2 58.48 -4.62 -8.00
C CYS A 2 57.15 -4.97 -7.31
N PHE A 3 56.71 -4.03 -6.49
CA PHE A 3 55.32 -3.84 -6.07
C PHE A 3 54.45 -3.57 -7.31
N HIS A 4 53.71 -4.58 -7.77
CA HIS A 4 52.56 -4.43 -8.68
C HIS A 4 51.52 -5.49 -8.35
N LEU A 5 50.81 -5.29 -7.23
CA LEU A 5 49.55 -5.97 -6.92
C LEU A 5 48.58 -4.95 -6.32
N LEU A 6 48.22 -3.95 -7.13
CA LEU A 6 47.02 -3.15 -6.90
C LEU A 6 46.11 -3.37 -8.11
N ASP A 7 44.80 -3.40 -7.83
CA ASP A 7 43.69 -3.31 -8.78
C ASP A 7 43.05 -4.61 -9.31
N ASN A 8 42.47 -5.39 -8.40
CA ASN A 8 41.10 -5.88 -8.59
C ASN A 8 40.44 -6.19 -7.24
N ARG A 9 40.12 -5.13 -6.48
CA ARG A 9 39.42 -5.21 -5.19
C ARG A 9 37.92 -5.41 -5.35
N TYR A 10 37.43 -5.98 -6.45
CA TYR A 10 35.99 -6.15 -6.72
C TYR A 10 35.66 -7.62 -6.98
N HIS A 11 34.53 -8.09 -6.47
CA HIS A 11 34.05 -9.45 -6.75
C HIS A 11 33.71 -9.59 -8.22
N GLN A 12 34.24 -10.62 -8.89
CA GLN A 12 34.02 -10.84 -10.33
C GLN A 12 32.54 -11.07 -10.67
N ALA A 13 31.76 -11.66 -9.74
CA ALA A 13 30.35 -11.96 -9.95
C ALA A 13 29.41 -10.75 -9.80
N CYS A 14 29.72 -9.79 -8.92
CA CYS A 14 28.81 -8.66 -8.62
C CYS A 14 29.42 -7.28 -8.77
N GLY A 15 30.70 -7.17 -9.09
CA GLY A 15 31.40 -5.89 -9.27
C GLY A 15 31.46 -5.02 -8.02
N LYS A 16 31.17 -5.55 -6.82
CA LYS A 16 31.25 -4.82 -5.54
C LYS A 16 32.62 -4.95 -4.89
N PRO A 17 33.12 -3.90 -4.21
CA PRO A 17 34.43 -3.96 -3.59
C PRO A 17 34.49 -5.00 -2.46
N PHE A 18 35.60 -5.73 -2.34
CA PHE A 18 35.88 -6.62 -1.22
C PHE A 18 35.96 -5.79 0.07
N GLN A 19 35.08 -6.06 1.03
CA GLN A 19 35.16 -5.55 2.40
C GLN A 19 35.92 -6.57 3.28
N SER A 20 36.64 -6.13 4.30
CA SER A 20 37.47 -7.00 5.16
C SER A 20 36.69 -8.14 5.84
N THR A 21 35.38 -8.01 6.00
CA THR A 21 34.46 -9.02 6.55
C THR A 21 33.93 -10.04 5.52
N SER A 22 34.21 -9.84 4.23
CA SER A 22 33.68 -10.64 3.11
C SER A 22 34.66 -11.69 2.55
N ILE A 23 35.76 -11.96 3.25
CA ILE A 23 36.77 -12.94 2.84
C ILE A 23 36.33 -14.33 3.31
N LEU A 24 35.33 -14.91 2.62
CA LEU A 24 35.23 -16.37 2.55
C LEU A 24 36.10 -16.78 1.36
N GLY A 25 37.12 -17.59 1.64
CA GLY A 25 38.16 -17.96 0.67
C GLY A 25 37.59 -18.30 -0.71
N ASN A 26 38.10 -17.58 -1.71
CA ASN A 26 37.88 -17.71 -3.15
C ASN A 26 36.62 -17.02 -3.74
N THR A 27 36.90 -15.94 -4.49
CA THR A 27 36.14 -15.27 -5.57
C THR A 27 34.71 -14.76 -5.33
N SER A 28 33.98 -15.18 -4.29
CA SER A 28 32.56 -14.81 -4.08
C SER A 28 32.29 -14.16 -2.73
N CYS A 29 31.48 -13.09 -2.72
CA CYS A 29 31.05 -12.44 -1.48
C CYS A 29 29.85 -13.16 -0.85
N TYR A 30 29.58 -12.86 0.42
CA TYR A 30 28.41 -13.38 1.14
C TYR A 30 27.09 -13.14 0.40
N GLU A 31 26.89 -11.94 -0.17
CA GLU A 31 25.69 -11.63 -0.95
C GLU A 31 25.60 -12.48 -2.23
N CYS A 32 26.71 -12.66 -2.96
CA CYS A 32 26.76 -13.52 -4.15
C CYS A 32 26.41 -14.97 -3.81
N LEU A 33 26.89 -15.49 -2.67
CA LEU A 33 26.56 -16.82 -2.20
C LEU A 33 25.08 -16.95 -1.85
N GLN A 34 24.47 -15.91 -1.26
CA GLN A 34 23.03 -15.89 -1.02
C GLN A 34 22.24 -15.87 -2.33
N GLU A 35 22.64 -15.05 -3.31
CA GLU A 35 21.98 -15.02 -4.63
C GLU A 35 22.10 -16.36 -5.36
N ALA A 36 23.28 -16.99 -5.35
CA ALA A 36 23.46 -18.33 -5.93
C ALA A 36 22.55 -19.38 -5.27
N LYS A 37 22.32 -19.25 -3.95
CA LYS A 37 21.36 -20.09 -3.23
C LYS A 37 19.93 -19.81 -3.65
N VAL A 38 19.54 -18.55 -3.86
CA VAL A 38 18.22 -18.18 -4.40
C VAL A 38 18.03 -18.79 -5.78
N ASP A 39 19.06 -18.80 -6.62
CA ASP A 39 19.01 -19.36 -7.97
C ASP A 39 18.82 -20.87 -7.96
N SER A 40 19.58 -21.57 -7.11
CA SER A 40 19.40 -22.99 -6.89
C SER A 40 18.00 -23.33 -6.37
N LEU A 41 17.45 -22.51 -5.47
CA LEU A 41 16.08 -22.68 -4.98
C LEU A 41 15.05 -22.40 -6.08
N SER A 42 15.29 -21.41 -6.93
CA SER A 42 14.37 -21.02 -8.01
C SER A 42 14.37 -22.02 -9.18
N ALA A 43 15.41 -22.86 -9.28
CA ALA A 43 15.43 -23.98 -10.21
C ALA A 43 14.56 -25.17 -9.76
N LEU A 44 14.11 -25.20 -8.50
CA LEU A 44 13.21 -26.26 -8.01
C LEU A 44 11.82 -26.11 -8.65
N PRO A 45 11.13 -27.23 -8.93
CA PRO A 45 9.79 -27.15 -9.51
C PRO A 45 8.83 -26.49 -8.53
N ARG A 46 8.05 -25.52 -9.04
CA ARG A 46 6.94 -24.95 -8.29
C ARG A 46 5.85 -26.01 -8.13
N LYS A 47 5.31 -26.13 -6.91
CA LYS A 47 4.22 -27.07 -6.63
C LYS A 47 2.90 -26.54 -7.22
N THR A 48 2.18 -27.38 -7.96
CA THR A 48 0.86 -27.04 -8.49
C THR A 48 -0.20 -27.01 -7.38
N LEU A 49 -1.13 -26.07 -7.49
CA LEU A 49 -2.24 -25.86 -6.56
C LEU A 49 -3.55 -25.92 -7.34
N ASP A 50 -3.95 -27.12 -7.73
CA ASP A 50 -5.10 -27.34 -8.62
C ASP A 50 -6.44 -27.32 -7.86
N SER A 51 -6.40 -27.47 -6.54
CA SER A 51 -7.59 -27.50 -5.70
C SER A 51 -7.41 -26.87 -4.32
N ILE A 52 -8.51 -26.45 -3.69
CA ILE A 52 -8.51 -26.03 -2.29
C ILE A 52 -7.94 -27.13 -1.38
N ALA A 53 -8.22 -28.40 -1.67
CA ALA A 53 -7.66 -29.51 -0.92
C ALA A 53 -6.12 -29.56 -1.02
N ASP A 54 -5.55 -29.24 -2.17
CA ASP A 54 -4.09 -29.17 -2.35
C ASP A 54 -3.48 -27.97 -1.64
N PHE A 55 -4.16 -26.83 -1.65
CA PHE A 55 -3.78 -25.68 -0.84
C PHE A 55 -3.78 -26.02 0.65
N VAL A 56 -4.84 -26.65 1.16
CA VAL A 56 -4.92 -27.09 2.57
C VAL A 56 -3.78 -28.05 2.92
N LYS A 57 -3.43 -28.99 2.02
CA LYS A 57 -2.26 -29.87 2.21
C LYS A 57 -0.95 -29.07 2.27
N VAL A 58 -0.78 -28.07 1.40
CA VAL A 58 0.40 -27.18 1.41
C VAL A 58 0.45 -26.38 2.71
N LEU A 59 -0.64 -25.73 3.10
CA LEU A 59 -0.75 -24.96 4.33
C LEU A 59 -0.42 -25.79 5.57
N LYS A 60 -0.92 -27.03 5.64
CA LYS A 60 -0.62 -27.96 6.75
C LYS A 60 0.86 -28.36 6.79
N LYS A 61 1.51 -28.51 5.64
CA LYS A 61 2.93 -28.90 5.54
C LYS A 61 3.90 -27.73 5.73
N ALA A 62 3.52 -26.52 5.32
CA ALA A 62 4.35 -25.32 5.41
C ALA A 62 4.80 -25.04 6.85
N LYS A 63 6.05 -24.61 7.00
CA LYS A 63 6.71 -24.33 8.28
C LYS A 63 7.18 -22.88 8.39
N LYS A 64 7.28 -22.17 7.27
CA LYS A 64 7.86 -20.83 7.15
C LYS A 64 6.99 -19.99 6.22
N VAL A 65 5.77 -19.72 6.67
CA VAL A 65 4.77 -18.95 5.94
C VAL A 65 5.10 -17.46 6.02
N VAL A 66 5.26 -16.82 4.87
CA VAL A 66 5.29 -15.37 4.73
C VAL A 66 3.88 -14.90 4.38
N VAL A 67 3.42 -13.85 5.05
CA VAL A 67 2.14 -13.21 4.77
C VAL A 67 2.40 -11.78 4.35
N ILE A 68 1.75 -11.33 3.28
CA ILE A 68 1.55 -9.92 2.96
C ILE A 68 0.11 -9.57 3.31
N ALA A 69 -0.09 -8.57 4.15
CA ALA A 69 -1.41 -8.12 4.58
C ALA A 69 -1.62 -6.66 4.18
N GLY A 70 -2.82 -6.31 3.76
CA GLY A 70 -3.25 -4.93 3.52
C GLY A 70 -4.63 -4.64 4.12
N ALA A 71 -5.19 -3.48 3.76
CA ALA A 71 -6.35 -2.93 4.46
C ALA A 71 -7.60 -3.83 4.39
N GLY A 72 -7.70 -4.69 3.36
CA GLY A 72 -8.80 -5.63 3.19
C GLY A 72 -8.98 -6.63 4.35
N ILE A 73 -7.94 -6.90 5.16
CA ILE A 73 -8.07 -7.76 6.35
C ILE A 73 -8.71 -7.03 7.55
N SER A 74 -8.78 -5.69 7.49
CA SER A 74 -9.28 -4.81 8.56
C SER A 74 -10.65 -4.18 8.26
N VAL A 75 -11.18 -4.34 7.04
CA VAL A 75 -12.49 -3.78 6.63
C VAL A 75 -13.62 -4.23 7.56
N SER A 76 -13.66 -5.51 7.94
CA SER A 76 -14.67 -6.05 8.86
C SER A 76 -14.55 -5.52 10.30
N CYS A 77 -13.42 -4.89 10.64
CA CYS A 77 -13.18 -4.28 11.95
C CYS A 77 -13.78 -2.87 12.05
N GLY A 78 -14.40 -2.36 10.98
CA GLY A 78 -14.92 -1.00 10.90
C GLY A 78 -13.84 0.05 10.55
N ILE A 79 -12.65 -0.40 10.14
CA ILE A 79 -11.61 0.48 9.61
C ILE A 79 -11.79 0.53 8.09
N PRO A 80 -12.13 1.69 7.50
CA PRO A 80 -12.24 1.80 6.05
C PRO A 80 -10.88 1.55 5.41
N ASP A 81 -10.86 0.88 4.25
CA ASP A 81 -9.65 0.82 3.45
C ASP A 81 -9.36 2.20 2.83
N PHE A 82 -8.26 2.33 2.08
CA PHE A 82 -7.93 3.63 1.50
C PHE A 82 -8.76 3.95 0.25
N ARG A 83 -9.09 2.94 -0.56
CA ARG A 83 -9.40 3.12 -1.99
C ARG A 83 -10.77 2.63 -2.43
N SER A 84 -11.49 1.87 -1.61
CA SER A 84 -12.84 1.44 -1.97
C SER A 84 -13.80 2.62 -1.99
N LYS A 85 -14.99 2.39 -2.54
CA LYS A 85 -16.12 3.33 -2.55
C LYS A 85 -16.42 3.92 -1.16
N ASP A 86 -16.23 3.13 -0.11
CA ASP A 86 -16.45 3.51 1.30
C ASP A 86 -15.13 3.77 2.06
N GLY A 87 -14.03 3.98 1.33
CA GLY A 87 -12.69 4.14 1.88
C GLY A 87 -12.41 5.53 2.48
N ILE A 88 -11.21 5.70 3.04
CA ILE A 88 -10.76 6.95 3.69
C ILE A 88 -10.86 8.16 2.76
N TYR A 89 -10.57 8.02 1.47
CA TYR A 89 -10.69 9.13 0.51
C TYR A 89 -12.13 9.55 0.27
N ALA A 90 -13.08 8.60 0.26
CA ALA A 90 -14.50 8.92 0.19
C ALA A 90 -14.98 9.58 1.49
N MET A 91 -14.51 9.11 2.64
CA MET A 91 -14.78 9.73 3.94
C MET A 91 -14.31 11.20 3.96
N ALA A 92 -13.08 11.48 3.51
CA ALA A 92 -12.55 12.84 3.45
C ALA A 92 -13.44 13.78 2.60
N ARG A 93 -13.88 13.32 1.42
CA ARG A 93 -14.81 14.07 0.56
C ARG A 93 -16.14 14.33 1.24
N ASN A 94 -16.71 13.33 1.91
CA ASN A 94 -18.00 13.46 2.61
C ASN A 94 -17.95 14.37 3.85
N MET A 95 -16.75 14.67 4.36
CA MET A 95 -16.53 15.58 5.49
C MET A 95 -16.18 17.00 5.02
N ASP A 96 -16.40 17.32 3.74
CA ASP A 96 -16.05 18.62 3.12
C ASP A 96 -14.57 19.00 3.30
N VAL A 97 -13.69 17.99 3.44
CA VAL A 97 -12.25 18.22 3.52
C VAL A 97 -11.73 18.49 2.10
N VAL A 98 -11.53 19.77 1.79
CA VAL A 98 -11.07 20.22 0.47
C VAL A 98 -9.57 19.91 0.30
N LEU A 99 -9.28 18.84 -0.43
CA LEU A 99 -7.92 18.46 -0.84
C LEU A 99 -7.75 18.71 -2.34
N PRO A 100 -6.56 19.15 -2.81
CA PRO A 100 -6.27 19.25 -4.24
C PRO A 100 -6.42 17.90 -4.97
N GLU A 101 -5.94 16.83 -4.31
CA GLU A 101 -6.11 15.44 -4.73
C GLU A 101 -6.28 14.57 -3.46
N PRO A 102 -7.04 13.46 -3.49
CA PRO A 102 -7.21 12.59 -2.32
C PRO A 102 -5.89 12.12 -1.69
N GLU A 103 -4.88 11.87 -2.52
CA GLU A 103 -3.54 11.46 -2.13
C GLU A 103 -2.83 12.48 -1.22
N CYS A 104 -3.16 13.77 -1.33
CA CYS A 104 -2.54 14.84 -0.53
C CYS A 104 -2.68 14.59 0.97
N LEU A 105 -3.75 13.88 1.39
CA LEU A 105 -3.97 13.50 2.79
C LEU A 105 -2.78 12.75 3.42
N PHE A 106 -2.06 11.98 2.60
CA PHE A 106 -0.89 11.21 3.02
C PHE A 106 0.39 11.66 2.31
N GLN A 107 0.46 12.88 1.77
CA GLN A 107 1.70 13.44 1.22
C GLN A 107 2.44 14.23 2.29
N ILE A 108 3.73 13.94 2.49
CA ILE A 108 4.50 14.56 3.58
C ILE A 108 4.67 16.06 3.42
N ASP A 109 4.79 16.54 2.18
CA ASP A 109 4.96 17.97 1.92
C ASP A 109 3.66 18.71 2.21
N TYR A 110 2.51 18.16 1.77
CA TYR A 110 1.20 18.70 2.14
C TYR A 110 1.00 18.72 3.66
N PHE A 111 1.34 17.64 4.37
CA PHE A 111 1.23 17.58 5.83
C PHE A 111 2.11 18.60 6.56
N ARG A 112 3.28 18.95 6.00
CA ARG A 112 4.16 19.99 6.56
C ARG A 112 3.55 21.38 6.45
N ASP A 113 2.82 21.61 5.35
CA ASP A 113 2.17 22.89 5.07
C ASP A 113 0.84 23.01 5.84
N ASP A 114 -0.02 21.99 5.77
CA ASP A 114 -1.28 21.91 6.50
C ASP A 114 -1.57 20.48 7.01
N PRO A 115 -1.38 20.22 8.31
CA PRO A 115 -1.70 18.92 8.91
C PRO A 115 -3.18 18.78 9.31
N ALA A 116 -4.00 19.84 9.21
CA ALA A 116 -5.39 19.82 9.71
C ALA A 116 -6.27 18.77 9.01
N PRO A 117 -6.25 18.62 7.66
CA PRO A 117 -7.03 17.59 6.97
C PRO A 117 -6.74 16.17 7.46
N PHE A 118 -5.48 15.86 7.71
CA PHE A 118 -5.07 14.55 8.23
C PHE A 118 -5.66 14.30 9.62
N PHE A 119 -5.54 15.26 10.54
CA PHE A 119 -6.03 15.09 11.91
C PHE A 119 -7.56 15.05 11.99
N GLU A 120 -8.26 15.77 11.10
CA GLU A 120 -9.72 15.67 11.00
C GLU A 120 -10.16 14.27 10.54
N VAL A 121 -9.47 13.70 9.54
CA VAL A 121 -9.74 12.32 9.13
C VAL A 121 -9.43 11.32 10.24
N VAL A 122 -8.27 11.45 10.91
CA VAL A 122 -7.89 10.56 12.03
C VAL A 122 -8.91 10.62 13.16
N ARG A 123 -9.39 11.81 13.50
CA ARG A 123 -10.41 12.00 14.54
C ARG A 123 -11.67 11.19 14.26
N ASN A 124 -12.13 11.17 13.01
CA ASN A 124 -13.36 10.49 12.61
C ASN A 124 -13.14 8.98 12.37
N ALA A 125 -12.02 8.60 11.74
CA ALA A 125 -11.72 7.20 11.43
C ALA A 125 -11.45 6.33 12.67
N PHE A 126 -10.90 6.91 13.75
CA PHE A 126 -10.52 6.18 14.96
C PHE A 126 -11.40 6.50 16.18
N ALA A 127 -12.64 6.94 15.96
CA ALA A 127 -13.59 7.21 17.04
C ALA A 127 -13.93 5.97 17.89
N ASN A 128 -13.76 4.77 17.32
CA ASN A 128 -13.96 3.49 17.99
C ASN A 128 -12.63 2.73 18.09
N SER A 129 -12.44 1.94 19.16
CA SER A 129 -11.31 1.01 19.27
C SER A 129 -11.63 -0.30 18.53
N PRO A 130 -11.08 -0.52 17.32
CA PRO A 130 -11.40 -1.71 16.53
C PRO A 130 -10.83 -2.97 17.19
N LYS A 131 -11.57 -4.09 17.10
CA LYS A 131 -11.10 -5.42 17.50
C LYS A 131 -10.50 -6.15 16.29
N PRO A 132 -9.48 -7.01 16.47
CA PRO A 132 -8.91 -7.80 15.38
C PRO A 132 -9.94 -8.72 14.71
N SER A 133 -9.92 -8.79 13.37
CA SER A 133 -10.75 -9.69 12.56
C SER A 133 -10.33 -11.17 12.69
N PRO A 134 -11.19 -12.14 12.28
CA PRO A 134 -10.79 -13.54 12.10
C PRO A 134 -9.50 -13.73 11.31
N THR A 135 -9.25 -12.92 10.29
CA THR A 135 -8.01 -12.96 9.51
C THR A 135 -6.78 -12.62 10.36
N HIS A 136 -6.86 -11.63 11.27
CA HIS A 136 -5.78 -11.33 12.21
C HIS A 136 -5.52 -12.49 13.18
N TRP A 137 -6.59 -13.10 13.71
CA TRP A 137 -6.47 -14.28 14.57
C TRP A 137 -5.92 -15.50 13.85
N PHE A 138 -6.11 -15.62 12.54
CA PHE A 138 -5.43 -16.64 11.74
C PHE A 138 -3.91 -16.41 11.66
N LEU A 139 -3.44 -15.16 11.59
CA LEU A 139 -2.01 -14.86 11.69
C LEU A 139 -1.45 -15.33 13.04
N LYS A 140 -2.19 -15.05 14.12
CA LYS A 140 -1.85 -15.54 15.47
C LYS A 140 -1.84 -17.06 15.54
N LEU A 141 -2.82 -17.73 14.93
CA LEU A 141 -2.88 -19.19 14.85
C LEU A 141 -1.67 -19.78 14.10
N LEU A 142 -1.25 -19.17 12.97
CA LEU A 142 -0.03 -19.57 12.27
C LEU A 142 1.21 -19.41 13.16
N GLN A 143 1.28 -18.34 13.95
CA GLN A 143 2.36 -18.11 14.92
C GLN A 143 2.37 -19.20 16.01
N ASP A 144 1.22 -19.50 16.60
CA ASP A 144 1.10 -20.47 17.70
C ASP A 144 1.39 -21.90 17.23
N LYS A 145 1.04 -22.20 15.98
CA LYS A 145 1.45 -23.46 15.32
C LYS A 145 2.93 -23.47 14.88
N LYS A 146 3.70 -22.41 15.17
CA LYS A 146 5.12 -22.23 14.79
C LYS A 146 5.36 -22.28 13.27
N LYS A 147 4.38 -21.86 12.49
CA LYS A 147 4.42 -21.84 11.02
C LYS A 147 4.70 -20.45 10.45
N LEU A 148 4.32 -19.39 11.17
CA LEU A 148 4.51 -18.02 10.72
C LEU A 148 5.99 -17.63 10.71
N LEU A 149 6.55 -17.36 9.53
CA LEU A 149 7.88 -16.76 9.39
C LEU A 149 7.79 -15.25 9.60
N ARG A 150 6.89 -14.58 8.88
CA ARG A 150 6.70 -13.12 8.95
C ARG A 150 5.35 -12.67 8.40
N VAL A 151 4.80 -11.61 8.98
CA VAL A 151 3.77 -10.76 8.36
C VAL A 151 4.42 -9.46 7.90
N TYR A 152 4.28 -9.12 6.63
CA TYR A 152 4.58 -7.81 6.07
C TYR A 152 3.25 -7.09 5.90
N THR A 153 2.90 -6.25 6.86
CA THR A 153 1.62 -5.54 6.82
C THR A 153 1.80 -4.14 6.23
N GLN A 154 0.92 -3.78 5.32
CA GLN A 154 0.76 -2.43 4.82
C GLN A 154 -0.15 -1.59 5.72
N ASN A 155 -0.79 -2.24 6.70
CA ASN A 155 -1.70 -1.59 7.63
C ASN A 155 -0.91 -0.83 8.70
N ILE A 156 -1.58 0.19 9.22
CA ILE A 156 -1.07 1.09 10.25
C ILE A 156 -1.93 1.04 11.53
N ASP A 157 -3.00 0.23 11.51
CA ASP A 157 -4.02 0.12 12.55
C ASP A 157 -3.57 -0.62 13.82
N GLY A 158 -2.53 -1.47 13.73
CA GLY A 158 -1.98 -2.22 14.85
C GLY A 158 -2.80 -3.46 15.25
N LEU A 159 -3.76 -3.87 14.43
CA LEU A 159 -4.63 -5.00 14.75
C LEU A 159 -3.90 -6.35 14.77
N GLU A 160 -2.79 -6.50 14.05
CA GLU A 160 -1.95 -7.70 14.15
C GLU A 160 -1.33 -7.83 15.55
N GLU A 161 -0.80 -6.73 16.09
CA GLU A 161 -0.24 -6.70 17.44
C GLU A 161 -1.33 -6.92 18.50
N ALA A 162 -2.52 -6.32 18.31
CA ALA A 162 -3.67 -6.53 19.18
C ALA A 162 -4.16 -7.99 19.18
N ALA A 163 -4.00 -8.74 18.07
CA ALA A 163 -4.23 -10.19 18.02
C ALA A 163 -3.07 -11.02 18.63
N GLY A 164 -2.00 -10.37 19.11
CA GLY A 164 -0.82 -11.01 19.70
C GLY A 164 0.20 -11.52 18.68
N VAL A 165 0.18 -11.02 17.44
CA VAL A 165 1.18 -11.36 16.43
C VAL A 165 2.45 -10.57 16.69
N THR A 166 3.54 -11.28 16.95
CA THR A 166 4.85 -10.69 17.30
C THR A 166 5.82 -10.65 16.13
N ARG A 167 5.55 -11.42 15.07
CA ARG A 167 6.41 -11.54 13.87
C ARG A 167 5.92 -10.63 12.74
N CYS A 168 5.54 -9.41 13.06
CA CYS A 168 5.00 -8.43 12.10
C CYS A 168 6.05 -7.35 11.75
N ILE A 169 6.10 -6.96 10.48
CA ILE A 169 6.82 -5.77 9.99
C ILE A 169 5.77 -4.78 9.49
N PRO A 170 5.57 -3.64 10.16
CA PRO A 170 4.73 -2.56 9.67
C PRO A 170 5.45 -1.85 8.52
N CYS A 171 5.17 -2.25 7.29
CA CYS A 171 5.85 -1.76 6.09
C CYS A 171 5.62 -0.26 5.85
N HIS A 172 4.49 0.27 6.31
CA HIS A 172 4.14 1.70 6.19
C HIS A 172 4.09 2.38 7.56
N GLY A 173 4.83 1.85 8.55
CA GLY A 173 4.82 2.37 9.91
C GLY A 173 3.54 2.02 10.69
N SER A 174 3.32 2.67 11.83
CA SER A 174 2.22 2.35 12.75
C SER A 174 1.75 3.57 13.52
N PHE A 175 0.47 3.58 13.89
CA PHE A 175 -0.09 4.55 14.83
C PHE A 175 0.35 4.36 16.28
N ALA A 176 1.17 3.36 16.63
CA ALA A 176 1.58 3.13 18.03
C ALA A 176 2.29 4.34 18.68
N TYR A 177 3.10 5.06 17.90
CA TYR A 177 3.85 6.23 18.37
C TYR A 177 3.76 7.38 17.37
N SER A 178 3.91 8.59 17.91
CA SER A 178 4.09 9.83 17.14
C SER A 178 5.45 10.43 17.45
N ALA A 179 6.09 11.02 16.45
CA ALA A 179 7.35 11.73 16.58
C ALA A 179 7.17 13.21 16.24
N CYS A 180 7.81 14.08 17.02
CA CYS A 180 7.85 15.50 16.72
C CYS A 180 8.63 15.70 15.42
N MET A 181 8.03 16.37 14.44
CA MET A 181 8.68 16.58 13.14
C MET A 181 9.98 17.40 13.25
N ARG A 182 10.12 18.22 14.30
CA ARG A 182 11.28 19.10 14.56
C ARG A 182 12.36 18.43 15.42
N CYS A 183 12.05 18.06 16.65
CA CYS A 183 13.06 17.52 17.60
C CYS A 183 13.14 15.98 17.63
N LYS A 184 12.27 15.29 16.88
CA LYS A 184 12.16 13.82 16.85
C LYS A 184 11.81 13.16 18.19
N LYS A 185 11.42 13.93 19.22
CA LYS A 185 10.88 13.36 20.46
C LYS A 185 9.68 12.49 20.12
N ARG A 186 9.73 11.25 20.61
CA ARG A 186 8.74 10.21 20.39
C ARG A 186 7.82 10.11 21.60
N VAL A 187 6.52 9.99 21.36
CA VAL A 187 5.47 9.82 22.39
C VAL A 187 4.46 8.78 21.92
N PRO A 188 3.81 8.02 22.82
CA PRO A 188 2.73 7.12 22.42
C PRO A 188 1.57 7.92 21.83
N THR A 189 1.08 7.56 20.65
CA THR A 189 0.00 8.31 19.97
C THR A 189 -1.29 8.32 20.78
N SER A 190 -1.53 7.27 21.58
CA SER A 190 -2.67 7.19 22.51
C SER A 190 -2.74 8.40 23.46
N THR A 191 -1.60 8.97 23.86
CA THR A 191 -1.54 10.17 24.70
C THR A 191 -2.00 11.44 23.98
N LEU A 192 -2.00 11.42 22.64
CA LEU A 192 -2.42 12.54 21.78
C LEU A 192 -3.89 12.44 21.37
N MET A 193 -4.51 11.27 21.50
CA MET A 193 -5.89 11.04 21.06
C MET A 193 -6.89 12.01 21.70
N PRO A 194 -6.84 12.35 23.01
CA PRO A 194 -7.75 13.33 23.58
C PRO A 194 -7.62 14.72 22.94
N VAL A 195 -6.40 15.11 22.55
CA VAL A 195 -6.12 16.39 21.88
C VAL A 195 -6.66 16.38 20.46
N ILE A 196 -6.43 15.29 19.71
CA ILE A 196 -6.94 15.08 18.35
C ILE A 196 -8.47 15.06 18.35
N GLN A 197 -9.09 14.36 19.31
CA GLN A 197 -10.55 14.28 19.45
C GLN A 197 -11.22 15.62 19.77
N ALA A 198 -10.49 16.52 20.45
CA ALA A 198 -10.91 17.90 20.67
C ALA A 198 -10.75 18.80 19.43
N GLY A 199 -10.30 18.26 18.28
CA GLY A 199 -10.04 19.03 17.06
C GLY A 199 -8.76 19.85 17.11
N ILE A 200 -7.83 19.53 18.03
CA ILE A 200 -6.58 20.26 18.22
C ILE A 200 -5.43 19.48 17.59
N ILE A 201 -4.60 20.17 16.81
CA ILE A 201 -3.38 19.59 16.22
C ILE A 201 -2.34 19.37 17.34
N PRO A 202 -1.85 18.13 17.55
CA PRO A 202 -0.94 17.83 18.63
C PRO A 202 0.45 18.48 18.40
N SER A 203 0.92 19.22 19.40
CA SER A 203 2.21 19.92 19.37
C SER A 203 3.18 19.38 20.43
N CYS A 204 4.47 19.45 20.13
CA CYS A 204 5.52 18.94 21.00
C CYS A 204 5.64 19.76 22.30
N SER A 205 5.66 19.06 23.43
CA SER A 205 5.79 19.64 24.78
C SER A 205 7.23 20.04 25.15
N GLU A 206 8.22 19.74 24.30
CA GLU A 206 9.60 20.16 24.58
C GLU A 206 9.76 21.69 24.56
N PRO A 207 10.50 22.25 25.53
CA PRO A 207 10.77 23.69 25.57
C PRO A 207 11.31 24.19 24.23
N ASN A 208 10.74 25.28 23.73
CA ASN A 208 11.12 25.94 22.47
C ASN A 208 10.97 25.08 21.18
N CYS A 209 10.35 23.90 21.23
CA CYS A 209 10.18 23.07 20.05
C CYS A 209 8.91 23.41 19.26
N ARG A 210 7.74 23.32 19.91
CA ARG A 210 6.40 23.55 19.34
C ARG A 210 6.11 22.86 17.99
N GLY A 211 6.89 21.86 17.60
CA GLY A 211 6.70 21.15 16.33
C GLY A 211 5.51 20.19 16.39
N VAL A 212 4.83 20.01 15.26
CA VAL A 212 3.71 19.06 15.14
C VAL A 212 4.18 17.62 15.43
N LEU A 213 3.36 16.88 16.17
CA LEU A 213 3.57 15.46 16.47
C LEU A 213 2.85 14.62 15.42
N LYS A 214 3.60 14.04 14.50
CA LYS A 214 3.07 13.20 13.42
C LYS A 214 3.15 11.72 13.83
N PRO A 215 2.10 10.90 13.64
CA PRO A 215 2.19 9.45 13.79
C PRO A 215 3.33 8.87 12.94
N GLU A 216 4.01 7.85 13.45
CA GLU A 216 5.12 7.14 12.78
C GLU A 216 4.61 6.19 11.67
N ILE A 217 3.73 6.71 10.84
CA ILE A 217 3.26 6.10 9.58
C ILE A 217 4.00 6.76 8.42
N THR A 218 4.28 6.01 7.36
CA THR A 218 5.03 6.55 6.22
C THR A 218 4.09 7.23 5.24
N PHE A 219 4.34 8.52 4.99
CA PHE A 219 3.62 9.30 3.99
C PHE A 219 4.27 9.14 2.60
N PHE A 220 3.52 9.37 1.53
CA PHE A 220 4.08 9.59 0.20
C PHE A 220 5.06 10.76 0.26
N GLY A 221 6.23 10.60 -0.37
CA GLY A 221 7.35 11.55 -0.22
C GLY A 221 8.38 11.14 0.85
N GLU A 222 8.02 10.29 1.82
CA GLU A 222 8.96 9.81 2.84
C GLU A 222 9.75 8.58 2.38
N ILE A 223 10.98 8.49 2.87
CA ILE A 223 11.83 7.31 2.71
C ILE A 223 11.31 6.21 3.63
N LEU A 224 11.11 5.02 3.07
CA LEU A 224 10.70 3.85 3.83
C LEU A 224 11.84 3.29 4.70
N ASP A 225 11.47 2.69 5.82
CA ASP A 225 12.42 2.00 6.69
C ASP A 225 13.04 0.79 5.96
N ASP A 226 14.36 0.71 5.92
CA ASP A 226 15.13 -0.40 5.35
C ASP A 226 14.89 -1.74 6.08
N LYS A 227 14.13 -1.76 7.18
CA LYS A 227 13.67 -3.01 7.81
C LYS A 227 12.95 -3.91 6.82
N VAL A 228 12.11 -3.39 5.92
CA VAL A 228 11.38 -4.25 4.98
C VAL A 228 12.37 -5.00 4.08
N SER A 229 13.26 -4.27 3.42
CA SER A 229 14.28 -4.83 2.51
C SER A 229 15.24 -5.77 3.24
N THR A 230 15.74 -5.35 4.41
CA THR A 230 16.66 -6.15 5.25
C THR A 230 16.04 -7.46 5.69
N MET A 231 14.78 -7.43 6.12
CA MET A 231 14.11 -8.63 6.63
C MET A 231 13.71 -9.56 5.49
N ILE A 232 13.21 -9.05 4.37
CA ILE A 232 12.81 -9.93 3.25
C ILE A 232 14.01 -10.62 2.60
N THR A 233 15.18 -9.98 2.54
CA THR A 233 16.42 -10.65 2.09
C THR A 233 16.77 -11.88 2.95
N LYS A 234 16.48 -11.85 4.26
CA LYS A 234 16.67 -12.99 5.17
C LYS A 234 15.54 -14.01 5.08
N ASP A 235 14.30 -13.53 4.98
CA ASP A 235 13.11 -14.37 5.02
C ASP A 235 12.93 -15.15 3.69
N ARG A 236 13.33 -14.58 2.53
CA ARG A 236 13.24 -15.26 1.21
C ARG A 236 14.00 -16.58 1.12
N LEU A 237 15.05 -16.76 1.93
CA LEU A 237 15.86 -18.00 1.95
C LEU A 237 15.24 -19.11 2.81
N GLN A 238 14.19 -18.78 3.57
CA GLN A 238 13.55 -19.68 4.53
C GLN A 238 12.09 -19.95 4.19
N ALA A 239 11.44 -19.02 3.50
CA ALA A 239 10.03 -19.10 3.17
C ALA A 239 9.69 -20.35 2.36
N ASP A 240 8.54 -20.96 2.67
CA ASP A 240 8.04 -22.15 1.96
C ASP A 240 6.57 -22.03 1.50
N LEU A 241 5.92 -20.90 1.82
CA LEU A 241 4.59 -20.51 1.36
C LEU A 241 4.43 -18.99 1.47
N LEU A 242 3.89 -18.36 0.44
CA LEU A 242 3.44 -16.96 0.47
C LEU A 242 1.92 -16.89 0.47
N LEU A 243 1.35 -16.14 1.42
CA LEU A 243 -0.06 -15.74 1.42
C LEU A 243 -0.14 -14.22 1.21
N VAL A 244 -0.94 -13.78 0.25
CA VAL A 244 -1.23 -12.36 0.00
C VAL A 244 -2.68 -12.11 0.32
N MET A 245 -2.96 -11.27 1.32
CA MET A 245 -4.29 -11.13 1.90
C MET A 245 -4.75 -9.68 1.94
N GLY A 246 -5.93 -9.41 1.39
CA GLY A 246 -6.62 -8.12 1.53
C GLY A 246 -5.82 -6.91 1.06
N THR A 247 -5.12 -7.00 -0.07
CA THR A 247 -4.31 -5.88 -0.60
C THR A 247 -4.53 -5.71 -2.09
N SER A 248 -4.40 -4.46 -2.59
CA SER A 248 -4.32 -4.18 -4.03
C SER A 248 -2.90 -4.38 -4.59
N LEU A 249 -1.90 -4.55 -3.72
CA LEU A 249 -0.50 -4.76 -4.11
C LEU A 249 0.06 -3.69 -5.07
N LYS A 250 -0.41 -2.43 -4.97
CA LYS A 250 -0.02 -1.32 -5.87
C LYS A 250 1.16 -0.46 -5.36
N VAL A 251 1.70 -0.72 -4.16
CA VAL A 251 2.67 0.17 -3.50
C VAL A 251 3.99 -0.56 -3.25
N ALA A 252 5.07 -0.01 -3.80
CA ALA A 252 6.44 -0.46 -3.55
C ALA A 252 6.91 -0.09 -2.14
N PRO A 253 7.81 -0.89 -1.53
CA PRO A 253 8.45 -2.10 -2.06
C PRO A 253 7.63 -3.38 -1.81
N VAL A 254 6.51 -3.30 -1.09
CA VAL A 254 5.72 -4.50 -0.71
C VAL A 254 5.22 -5.25 -1.94
N MET A 255 4.84 -4.53 -3.00
CA MET A 255 4.41 -5.14 -4.26
C MET A 255 5.46 -6.00 -4.96
N GLU A 256 6.74 -5.80 -4.63
CA GLU A 256 7.86 -6.53 -5.24
C GLU A 256 8.14 -7.86 -4.53
N ILE A 257 7.66 -8.04 -3.30
CA ILE A 257 7.92 -9.22 -2.48
C ILE A 257 7.57 -10.54 -3.21
N PRO A 258 6.40 -10.68 -3.88
CA PRO A 258 6.06 -11.94 -4.57
C PRO A 258 7.05 -12.32 -5.68
N GLY A 259 7.54 -11.33 -6.44
CA GLY A 259 8.54 -11.53 -7.49
C GLY A 259 9.97 -11.71 -6.95
N TYR A 260 10.21 -11.31 -5.70
CA TYR A 260 11.52 -11.42 -5.04
C TYR A 260 11.75 -12.77 -4.35
N LEU A 261 10.67 -13.48 -4.02
CA LEU A 261 10.76 -14.82 -3.45
C LEU A 261 11.18 -15.86 -4.51
N PRO A 262 11.97 -16.89 -4.12
CA PRO A 262 12.30 -18.00 -5.01
C PRO A 262 11.07 -18.58 -5.72
N SER A 263 11.20 -18.79 -7.02
CA SER A 263 10.06 -19.17 -7.87
C SER A 263 9.42 -20.50 -7.49
N HIS A 264 10.08 -21.41 -6.78
CA HIS A 264 9.47 -22.68 -6.35
C HIS A 264 8.43 -22.54 -5.22
N ILE A 265 8.44 -21.40 -4.51
CA ILE A 265 7.56 -21.17 -3.36
C ILE A 265 6.12 -20.96 -3.86
N PRO A 266 5.14 -21.75 -3.39
CA PRO A 266 3.74 -21.54 -3.73
C PRO A 266 3.23 -20.20 -3.20
N GLN A 267 2.41 -19.51 -3.99
CA GLN A 267 1.89 -18.18 -3.70
C GLN A 267 0.37 -18.15 -3.89
N VAL A 268 -0.37 -17.84 -2.82
CA VAL A 268 -1.83 -17.84 -2.80
C VAL A 268 -2.36 -16.46 -2.46
N VAL A 269 -3.35 -15.99 -3.19
CA VAL A 269 -4.07 -14.74 -2.93
C VAL A 269 -5.41 -15.04 -2.27
N ILE A 270 -5.72 -14.28 -1.22
CA ILE A 270 -7.03 -14.22 -0.57
C ILE A 270 -7.47 -12.76 -0.60
N ASN A 271 -8.38 -12.41 -1.50
CA ASN A 271 -8.73 -11.00 -1.73
C ASN A 271 -10.12 -10.87 -2.34
N LYS A 272 -10.71 -9.67 -2.37
CA LYS A 272 -11.99 -9.46 -3.06
C LYS A 272 -11.87 -9.58 -4.58
N THR A 273 -10.76 -9.08 -5.13
CA THR A 273 -10.47 -9.07 -6.57
C THR A 273 -9.23 -9.89 -6.88
N ALA A 274 -9.15 -10.39 -8.12
CA ALA A 274 -7.95 -11.06 -8.60
C ALA A 274 -6.77 -10.09 -8.60
N LEU A 275 -5.56 -10.63 -8.40
CA LEU A 275 -4.33 -9.86 -8.45
C LEU A 275 -3.37 -10.53 -9.41
N LYS A 276 -2.50 -9.71 -9.99
CA LYS A 276 -1.30 -10.15 -10.68
C LYS A 276 -0.08 -9.66 -9.92
N LYS A 277 1.05 -10.33 -10.10
CA LYS A 277 2.33 -9.94 -9.51
C LYS A 277 3.28 -9.45 -10.58
N LYS A 278 4.05 -8.42 -10.24
CA LYS A 278 5.06 -7.89 -11.15
C LYS A 278 6.22 -8.87 -11.29
N LYS A 279 6.62 -9.19 -12.52
CA LYS A 279 7.86 -9.91 -12.78
C LYS A 279 9.05 -8.99 -12.55
N LEU A 280 9.92 -9.34 -11.61
CA LEU A 280 11.11 -8.54 -11.33
C LEU A 280 12.20 -8.85 -12.36
N LYS A 281 12.53 -7.86 -13.21
CA LYS A 281 13.67 -7.93 -14.14
C LYS A 281 15.03 -7.94 -13.40
N SER A 282 15.08 -7.44 -12.16
CA SER A 282 16.28 -7.42 -11.33
C SER A 282 15.98 -8.08 -9.97
N LYS A 283 16.91 -8.89 -9.45
CA LYS A 283 16.80 -9.54 -8.12
C LYS A 283 17.07 -8.56 -6.96
N LYS A 284 16.84 -7.26 -7.15
CA LYS A 284 16.95 -6.25 -6.10
C LYS A 284 15.57 -5.67 -5.84
N LEU A 285 15.17 -5.64 -4.58
CA LEU A 285 14.07 -4.79 -4.14
C LEU A 285 14.46 -3.33 -4.36
N SER A 286 13.46 -2.47 -4.60
CA SER A 286 13.62 -1.04 -4.40
C SER A 286 14.00 -0.77 -2.94
N THR A 287 15.29 -0.53 -2.70
CA THR A 287 15.84 -0.17 -1.38
C THR A 287 15.73 1.34 -1.18
N GLY A 288 15.23 1.78 -0.01
CA GLY A 288 15.32 3.18 0.42
C GLY A 288 14.64 4.21 -0.47
N GLY A 289 13.65 3.81 -1.28
CA GLY A 289 12.91 4.69 -2.17
C GLY A 289 11.73 5.38 -1.49
N THR A 290 11.34 6.54 -2.00
CA THR A 290 10.08 7.20 -1.67
C THR A 290 8.90 6.35 -2.10
N MET A 291 7.89 6.17 -1.23
CA MET A 291 6.61 5.56 -1.64
C MET A 291 6.07 6.27 -2.88
N SER A 292 6.01 5.56 -4.00
CA SER A 292 5.54 6.10 -5.29
C SER A 292 4.45 5.18 -5.85
N ARG A 293 3.35 5.77 -6.33
CA ARG A 293 2.33 5.04 -7.09
C ARG A 293 2.82 4.88 -8.53
N VAL A 294 2.50 3.75 -9.15
CA VAL A 294 2.61 3.63 -10.61
C VAL A 294 1.43 4.40 -11.19
N SER A 295 1.67 5.63 -11.65
CA SER A 295 0.70 6.39 -12.43
C SER A 295 0.73 5.89 -13.87
N GLY A 296 -0.41 5.40 -14.37
CA GLY A 296 -0.60 5.16 -15.79
C GLY A 296 -0.34 6.43 -16.60
N LYS A 297 0.27 6.28 -17.78
CA LYS A 297 0.57 7.32 -18.80
C LYS A 297 1.71 8.28 -18.48
N ARG A 298 2.93 7.93 -18.94
CA ARG A 298 3.83 8.86 -19.66
C ARG A 298 4.50 8.15 -20.83
N GLY A 299 4.27 8.68 -22.03
CA GLY A 299 4.72 8.14 -23.32
C GLY A 299 6.24 8.05 -23.50
N GLY A 300 6.83 7.00 -22.94
CA GLY A 300 8.02 6.32 -23.44
C GLY A 300 7.62 4.91 -23.87
N LYS A 301 8.34 4.34 -24.85
CA LYS A 301 8.18 2.97 -25.39
C LYS A 301 7.55 2.01 -24.37
N LYS A 302 6.37 1.44 -24.67
CA LYS A 302 5.68 0.44 -23.84
C LYS A 302 6.62 -0.75 -23.64
N ASP A 303 7.38 -0.73 -22.55
CA ASP A 303 7.80 -1.96 -21.90
C ASP A 303 6.52 -2.51 -21.28
N GLU A 304 5.85 -3.43 -21.96
CA GLU A 304 4.82 -4.26 -21.34
C GLU A 304 5.49 -4.94 -20.14
N ASP A 305 5.22 -4.43 -18.93
CA ASP A 305 5.64 -5.07 -17.70
C ASP A 305 4.98 -6.45 -17.70
N GLU A 306 5.76 -7.52 -17.96
CA GLU A 306 5.24 -8.89 -17.93
C GLU A 306 4.69 -9.17 -16.53
N GLU A 307 3.37 -9.16 -16.39
CA GLU A 307 2.68 -9.55 -15.17
C GLU A 307 2.57 -11.07 -15.11
N GLU A 308 2.80 -11.63 -13.93
CA GLU A 308 2.62 -13.06 -13.66
C GLU A 308 1.41 -13.27 -12.77
N GLU A 309 0.83 -14.46 -12.85
CA GLU A 309 -0.25 -14.83 -11.95
C GLU A 309 0.26 -15.45 -10.64
N PHE A 310 -0.54 -15.32 -9.59
CA PHE A 310 -0.40 -16.14 -8.38
C PHE A 310 -0.82 -17.58 -8.67
N ASP A 311 -0.40 -18.55 -7.86
CA ASP A 311 -0.67 -19.95 -8.14
C ASP A 311 -2.12 -20.35 -7.83
N MET A 312 -2.78 -19.64 -6.91
CA MET A 312 -4.19 -19.81 -6.61
C MET A 312 -4.80 -18.49 -6.13
N SER A 313 -6.02 -18.19 -6.58
CA SER A 313 -6.79 -17.02 -6.16
C SER A 313 -8.09 -17.47 -5.50
N LEU A 314 -8.24 -17.13 -4.22
CA LEU A 314 -9.45 -17.30 -3.43
C LEU A 314 -10.12 -15.93 -3.29
N LEU A 315 -11.26 -15.75 -3.96
CA LEU A 315 -11.90 -14.45 -4.15
C LEU A 315 -13.13 -14.29 -3.27
N GLY A 316 -13.17 -13.25 -2.46
CA GLY A 316 -14.25 -12.97 -1.51
C GLY A 316 -13.76 -12.24 -0.26
N ASP A 317 -14.59 -12.21 0.79
CA ASP A 317 -14.20 -11.64 2.08
C ASP A 317 -13.12 -12.48 2.76
N CYS A 318 -12.02 -11.84 3.18
CA CYS A 318 -10.87 -12.53 3.77
C CYS A 318 -11.28 -13.40 4.97
N ASP A 319 -12.13 -12.86 5.85
CA ASP A 319 -12.57 -13.56 7.06
C ASP A 319 -13.35 -14.85 6.75
N ASP A 320 -14.24 -14.82 5.75
CA ASP A 320 -15.03 -15.99 5.37
C ASP A 320 -14.14 -17.08 4.77
N ILE A 321 -13.23 -16.68 3.88
CA ILE A 321 -12.27 -17.59 3.26
C ILE A 321 -11.37 -18.22 4.33
N ILE A 322 -10.83 -17.41 5.25
CA ILE A 322 -9.96 -17.90 6.32
C ILE A 322 -10.69 -18.87 7.23
N ARG A 323 -11.92 -18.54 7.65
CA ARG A 323 -12.73 -19.45 8.47
C ARG A 323 -12.99 -20.77 7.75
N TYR A 324 -13.33 -20.71 6.46
CA TYR A 324 -13.53 -21.90 5.63
C TYR A 324 -12.25 -22.75 5.52
N ILE A 325 -11.11 -22.13 5.20
CA ILE A 325 -9.82 -22.83 5.08
C ILE A 325 -9.37 -23.44 6.41
N CYS A 326 -9.58 -22.75 7.54
CA CYS A 326 -9.29 -23.29 8.86
C CYS A 326 -10.15 -24.53 9.15
N ALA A 327 -11.45 -24.48 8.85
CA ALA A 327 -12.33 -25.64 8.98
C ALA A 327 -11.88 -26.81 8.11
N GLN A 328 -11.52 -26.58 6.84
CA GLN A 328 -10.99 -27.62 5.95
C GLN A 328 -9.64 -28.19 6.43
N ALA A 329 -8.81 -27.36 7.08
CA ALA A 329 -7.55 -27.81 7.66
C ALA A 329 -7.73 -28.62 8.97
N GLY A 330 -8.92 -28.56 9.58
CA GLY A 330 -9.20 -29.05 10.93
C GLY A 330 -8.51 -28.19 11.99
N TRP A 331 -8.50 -26.87 11.78
CA TRP A 331 -7.87 -25.90 12.67
C TRP A 331 -8.93 -25.01 13.31
N ASP A 332 -8.91 -24.96 14.64
CA ASP A 332 -9.78 -24.08 15.40
C ASP A 332 -9.17 -22.67 15.48
N LEU A 333 -9.97 -21.66 15.15
CA LEU A 333 -9.65 -20.26 15.40
C LEU A 333 -9.94 -19.92 16.86
N ASP A 334 -9.28 -18.88 17.37
CA ASP A 334 -9.53 -18.36 18.70
C ASP A 334 -11.02 -18.01 18.88
N PRO A 335 -11.65 -18.29 20.05
CA PRO A 335 -13.04 -17.90 20.29
C PRO A 335 -13.33 -16.42 20.05
N ASN A 336 -12.37 -15.52 20.30
CA ASN A 336 -12.49 -14.10 20.00
C ASN A 336 -12.63 -13.83 18.49
N ALA A 337 -12.05 -14.68 17.65
CA ALA A 337 -12.25 -14.62 16.20
C ALA A 337 -13.71 -14.94 15.83
N ILE A 338 -14.33 -15.89 16.51
CA ILE A 338 -15.73 -16.28 16.28
C ILE A 338 -16.67 -15.13 16.68
N GLU A 339 -16.39 -14.50 17.83
CA GLU A 339 -17.09 -13.28 18.27
C GLU A 339 -16.91 -12.13 17.28
N ALA A 340 -15.68 -11.89 16.81
CA ALA A 340 -15.36 -10.85 15.82
C ALA A 340 -16.10 -11.08 14.49
N ALA A 341 -16.33 -12.33 14.11
CA ALA A 341 -17.17 -12.69 12.96
C ALA A 341 -18.68 -12.49 13.22
N LYS A 342 -19.08 -11.90 14.36
CA LYS A 342 -20.46 -11.66 14.78
C LYS A 342 -21.32 -12.94 14.73
N ASN A 343 -20.72 -14.10 15.03
CA ASN A 343 -21.37 -15.41 14.93
C ASN A 343 -21.95 -15.74 13.54
N LYS A 344 -21.45 -15.12 12.47
CA LYS A 344 -21.83 -15.46 11.09
C LYS A 344 -21.60 -16.96 10.86
N PRO A 345 -22.53 -17.72 10.25
CA PRO A 345 -22.36 -19.15 10.03
C PRO A 345 -21.15 -19.43 9.14
N LEU A 346 -20.52 -20.59 9.32
CA LEU A 346 -19.44 -21.04 8.45
C LEU A 346 -19.98 -21.26 7.04
N MET A 347 -19.24 -20.80 6.04
CA MET A 347 -19.61 -20.96 4.64
C MET A 347 -19.69 -22.44 4.25
N HIS A 348 -20.76 -22.82 3.55
CA HIS A 348 -20.93 -24.19 3.06
C HIS A 348 -20.13 -24.41 1.76
N SER A 349 -19.67 -25.64 1.49
CA SER A 349 -18.89 -25.94 0.28
C SER A 349 -19.66 -25.63 -1.02
N SER A 350 -20.98 -25.73 -1.02
CA SER A 350 -21.84 -25.36 -2.16
C SER A 350 -21.84 -23.86 -2.49
N GLN A 351 -21.36 -23.02 -1.58
CA GLN A 351 -21.21 -21.57 -1.78
C GLN A 351 -19.82 -21.20 -2.33
N VAL A 352 -18.93 -22.18 -2.52
CA VAL A 352 -17.67 -22.01 -3.22
C VAL A 352 -17.90 -22.28 -4.70
N ILE A 353 -17.81 -21.25 -5.53
CA ILE A 353 -17.96 -21.36 -6.98
C ILE A 353 -16.56 -21.46 -7.58
N SER A 354 -16.28 -22.54 -8.32
CA SER A 354 -15.03 -22.71 -9.04
C SER A 354 -15.23 -22.52 -10.54
N HIS A 355 -14.38 -21.73 -11.20
CA HIS A 355 -14.35 -21.59 -12.67
C HIS A 355 -12.92 -21.39 -13.17
N GLN A 356 -12.69 -21.59 -14.47
CA GLN A 356 -11.40 -21.26 -15.09
C GLN A 356 -11.46 -19.85 -15.68
N ASP A 357 -10.36 -19.09 -15.55
CA ASP A 357 -10.19 -17.83 -16.27
C ASP A 357 -9.79 -18.06 -17.74
N SER A 358 -9.55 -16.96 -18.46
CA SER A 358 -9.15 -16.98 -19.88
C SER A 358 -7.80 -17.67 -20.14
N THR A 359 -6.98 -17.88 -19.10
CA THR A 359 -5.70 -18.60 -19.20
C THR A 359 -5.84 -20.10 -18.88
N GLY A 360 -7.05 -20.54 -18.53
CA GLY A 360 -7.35 -21.92 -18.12
C GLY A 360 -7.06 -22.18 -16.63
N LYS A 361 -6.76 -21.14 -15.85
CA LYS A 361 -6.42 -21.29 -14.44
C LYS A 361 -7.64 -21.27 -13.53
N GLN A 362 -7.60 -22.15 -12.53
CA GLN A 362 -8.69 -22.34 -11.58
C GLN A 362 -8.79 -21.18 -10.58
N ILE A 363 -9.95 -20.51 -10.59
CA ILE A 363 -10.36 -19.49 -9.63
C ILE A 363 -11.46 -20.04 -8.72
N TYR A 364 -11.41 -19.67 -7.44
CA TYR A 364 -12.44 -19.98 -6.44
C TYR A 364 -13.07 -18.70 -5.91
N CYS A 365 -14.37 -18.52 -6.09
CA CYS A 365 -15.15 -17.42 -5.51
C CYS A 365 -15.96 -17.91 -4.31
N PHE A 366 -15.95 -17.13 -3.25
CA PHE A 366 -16.64 -17.40 -2.00
C PHE A 366 -17.85 -16.46 -1.90
N GLY A 367 -19.05 -17.01 -2.05
CA GLY A 367 -20.29 -16.23 -2.19
C GLY A 367 -20.66 -16.00 -3.66
N GLU A 368 -21.09 -14.79 -4.00
CA GLU A 368 -21.40 -14.43 -5.40
C GLU A 368 -20.13 -14.38 -6.26
N CYS A 369 -20.24 -14.81 -7.52
CA CYS A 369 -19.11 -14.84 -8.43
C CYS A 369 -18.71 -13.43 -8.87
N GLN A 370 -17.79 -12.82 -8.10
CA GLN A 370 -17.21 -11.50 -8.35
C GLN A 370 -16.65 -11.36 -9.78
N CYS A 371 -16.05 -12.43 -10.33
CA CYS A 371 -15.50 -12.44 -11.69
C CYS A 371 -16.59 -12.32 -12.77
N LYS A 372 -17.75 -12.96 -12.56
CA LYS A 372 -18.86 -12.93 -13.53
C LYS A 372 -19.59 -11.60 -13.51
N ASN A 373 -19.70 -10.95 -12.36
CA ASN A 373 -20.29 -9.62 -12.26
C ASN A 373 -19.43 -8.57 -13.00
N LYS A 374 -18.10 -8.67 -12.92
CA LYS A 374 -17.18 -7.83 -13.73
C LYS A 374 -17.25 -8.13 -15.24
N LEU A 375 -17.25 -9.42 -15.63
CA LEU A 375 -17.38 -9.83 -17.04
C LEU A 375 -18.74 -9.45 -17.64
N ALA A 376 -19.83 -9.49 -16.87
CA ALA A 376 -21.15 -9.05 -17.29
C ALA A 376 -21.28 -7.51 -17.34
N ALA A 377 -20.50 -6.80 -16.54
CA ALA A 377 -20.42 -5.33 -16.56
C ALA A 377 -19.41 -4.78 -17.58
N GLY A 378 -18.63 -5.62 -18.26
CA GLY A 378 -17.64 -5.17 -19.25
C GLY A 378 -16.39 -4.51 -18.66
N MET A 379 -16.16 -4.63 -17.35
CA MET A 379 -15.09 -3.95 -16.61
C MET A 379 -13.81 -4.81 -16.54
N ASN A 380 -12.68 -4.30 -17.04
CA ASN A 380 -11.34 -4.77 -16.68
C ASN A 380 -10.88 -4.15 -15.36
N ASP A 381 -9.84 -4.70 -14.73
CA ASP A 381 -9.29 -4.18 -13.46
C ASP A 381 -8.68 -2.76 -13.56
N ASP A 382 -8.44 -2.27 -14.78
CA ASP A 382 -8.07 -0.87 -15.08
C ASP A 382 -9.31 0.02 -15.32
N ASP A 383 -10.48 -0.56 -15.59
CA ASP A 383 -11.72 0.17 -15.88
C ASP A 383 -12.44 0.65 -14.61
N ASP A 384 -12.07 0.13 -13.43
CA ASP A 384 -12.47 0.71 -12.13
C ASP A 384 -12.01 2.18 -12.02
N GLU A 385 -10.93 2.60 -12.70
CA GLU A 385 -10.47 4.00 -12.76
C GLU A 385 -11.11 4.80 -13.92
N GLU A 386 -11.46 4.18 -15.04
CA GLU A 386 -12.07 4.88 -16.19
C GLU A 386 -13.59 5.07 -16.06
N GLU A 387 -14.34 4.15 -15.46
CA GLU A 387 -15.80 4.34 -15.25
C GLU A 387 -16.11 5.27 -14.08
N GLU A 388 -15.29 5.29 -13.03
CA GLU A 388 -15.40 6.30 -11.95
C GLU A 388 -14.95 7.70 -12.42
N GLN A 389 -14.05 7.80 -13.42
CA GLN A 389 -13.73 9.07 -14.08
C GLN A 389 -14.79 9.48 -15.11
N LYS A 390 -15.38 8.54 -15.85
CA LYS A 390 -16.46 8.85 -16.82
C LYS A 390 -17.76 9.29 -16.15
N GLN A 391 -18.07 8.79 -14.94
CA GLN A 391 -19.17 9.32 -14.12
C GLN A 391 -18.86 10.70 -13.50
N GLN A 392 -17.60 11.17 -13.55
CA GLN A 392 -17.21 12.54 -13.17
C GLN A 392 -17.25 13.54 -14.33
N GLU A 393 -17.54 13.09 -15.55
CA GLU A 393 -17.73 13.94 -16.75
C GLU A 393 -19.20 14.07 -17.17
N GLU A 394 -20.17 13.71 -16.31
CA GLU A 394 -21.49 14.32 -16.45
C GLU A 394 -21.33 15.80 -16.06
N GLU A 395 -21.37 16.67 -17.08
CA GLU A 395 -21.35 18.13 -16.95
C GLU A 395 -22.33 18.59 -15.87
N ILE A 396 -21.81 18.82 -14.68
CA ILE A 396 -22.47 19.71 -13.74
C ILE A 396 -22.18 21.11 -14.25
N GLU A 397 -23.14 21.69 -14.98
CA GLU A 397 -23.29 23.14 -15.11
C GLU A 397 -23.51 23.72 -13.69
N GLU A 398 -22.44 23.82 -12.93
CA GLU A 398 -22.46 24.41 -11.59
C GLU A 398 -22.14 25.89 -11.70
N ASP A 399 -23.14 26.70 -11.37
CA ASP A 399 -23.09 28.16 -11.36
C ASP A 399 -21.89 28.69 -10.56
N ILE A 400 -20.89 29.22 -11.25
CA ILE A 400 -19.69 29.78 -10.60
C ILE A 400 -20.07 31.11 -9.95
N VAL A 401 -19.97 31.21 -8.62
CA VAL A 401 -20.31 32.44 -7.88
C VAL A 401 -19.04 33.16 -7.39
N CYS A 402 -19.03 34.50 -7.39
CA CYS A 402 -17.92 35.29 -6.85
C CYS A 402 -17.92 35.30 -5.32
N ASN A 403 -16.86 34.74 -4.69
CA ASN A 403 -16.73 34.61 -3.22
C ASN A 403 -16.68 35.92 -2.42
N ARG A 404 -16.72 37.09 -3.06
CA ARG A 404 -16.73 38.40 -2.38
C ARG A 404 -18.07 39.13 -2.46
N CYS A 405 -18.83 38.93 -3.54
CA CYS A 405 -20.09 39.63 -3.75
C CYS A 405 -21.28 38.70 -3.99
N GLU A 406 -21.07 37.38 -3.94
CA GLU A 406 -22.07 36.32 -4.05
C GLU A 406 -22.93 36.41 -5.34
N ARG A 407 -22.40 37.07 -6.39
CA ARG A 407 -23.03 37.12 -7.71
C ARG A 407 -22.50 36.00 -8.61
N GLN A 408 -23.43 35.41 -9.34
CA GLN A 408 -23.17 34.42 -10.38
C GLN A 408 -22.32 35.03 -11.50
N ILE A 409 -21.32 34.28 -11.94
CA ILE A 409 -20.37 34.68 -12.99
C ILE A 409 -20.85 34.05 -14.29
N ASP A 410 -21.36 34.91 -15.18
CA ASP A 410 -21.63 34.55 -16.57
C ASP A 410 -20.30 34.30 -17.29
N THR A 411 -20.07 33.07 -17.71
CA THR A 411 -18.83 32.63 -18.38
C THR A 411 -18.75 33.07 -19.84
N GLU A 412 -19.82 33.64 -20.40
CA GLU A 412 -19.91 34.07 -21.80
C GLU A 412 -19.99 35.60 -21.99
N ALA A 413 -20.02 36.38 -20.90
CA ALA A 413 -20.17 37.84 -20.97
C ALA A 413 -18.94 38.56 -21.55
N GLU A 414 -19.15 39.48 -22.50
CA GLU A 414 -18.08 40.36 -23.01
C GLU A 414 -17.58 41.35 -21.94
N PRO A 415 -16.27 41.68 -21.93
CA PRO A 415 -15.67 42.43 -20.83
C PRO A 415 -16.15 43.90 -20.75
N GLY A 416 -17.03 44.19 -19.79
CA GLY A 416 -17.37 45.54 -19.32
C GLY A 416 -16.38 46.07 -18.26
N SER A 417 -16.32 47.39 -18.10
CA SER A 417 -15.39 48.05 -17.17
C SER A 417 -15.80 47.85 -15.70
N GLY A 418 -15.17 46.91 -14.97
CA GLY A 418 -15.29 46.85 -13.51
C GLY A 418 -14.87 45.54 -12.80
N CYS A 419 -14.83 44.40 -13.49
CA CYS A 419 -14.30 43.14 -12.94
C CYS A 419 -13.75 42.31 -14.09
N LYS A 420 -12.46 41.97 -14.07
CA LYS A 420 -11.84 41.11 -15.09
C LYS A 420 -11.24 39.87 -14.43
N THR A 421 -11.90 38.73 -14.61
CA THR A 421 -11.22 37.43 -14.53
C THR A 421 -10.71 37.13 -15.92
N VAL A 422 -9.39 36.98 -16.10
CA VAL A 422 -8.81 36.62 -17.39
C VAL A 422 -8.28 35.19 -17.29
N HIS A 423 -8.85 34.29 -18.08
CA HIS A 423 -8.37 32.92 -18.22
C HIS A 423 -7.29 32.87 -19.31
N TYR A 424 -6.07 32.48 -18.97
CA TYR A 424 -5.02 32.19 -19.96
C TYR A 424 -4.78 30.68 -20.06
N ARG A 425 -4.65 30.20 -21.30
CA ARG A 425 -4.07 28.89 -21.63
C ARG A 425 -2.64 29.17 -22.10
N CYS A 426 -1.64 28.63 -21.40
CA CYS A 426 -0.24 28.75 -21.80
C CYS A 426 0.23 27.40 -22.35
N ASP A 427 0.65 27.38 -23.62
CA ASP A 427 1.14 26.16 -24.27
C ASP A 427 2.67 26.00 -24.18
N ASP A 428 3.44 26.99 -23.69
CA ASP A 428 4.87 26.79 -23.40
C ASP A 428 5.48 27.89 -22.50
N CYS A 429 6.38 27.45 -21.59
CA CYS A 429 7.46 28.20 -20.92
C CYS A 429 7.29 28.89 -19.53
N PHE A 430 8.48 29.15 -18.96
CA PHE A 430 8.92 29.63 -17.64
C PHE A 430 8.41 31.02 -17.17
N ASP A 431 8.49 31.23 -15.84
CA ASP A 431 8.36 32.44 -14.99
C ASP A 431 8.17 33.80 -15.67
N TYR A 432 7.17 34.57 -15.18
CA TYR A 432 7.28 36.03 -15.03
C TYR A 432 6.73 36.51 -13.68
N ASP A 433 7.51 37.40 -13.04
CA ASP A 433 7.22 38.17 -11.83
C ASP A 433 6.30 39.37 -12.11
N LEU A 434 5.43 39.71 -11.16
CA LEU A 434 4.98 41.09 -10.91
C LEU A 434 4.95 41.35 -9.39
N CYS A 435 5.92 42.15 -8.92
CA CYS A 435 5.94 42.99 -7.70
C CYS A 435 5.58 42.29 -6.35
N GLY A 436 6.41 42.20 -5.32
CA GLY A 436 7.54 42.99 -4.87
C GLY A 436 7.56 42.94 -3.34
N ASP A 437 7.93 41.78 -2.79
CA ASP A 437 8.49 41.52 -1.44
C ASP A 437 8.22 40.07 -1.05
N CYS A 438 9.16 39.18 -1.44
CA CYS A 438 9.51 37.87 -0.85
C CYS A 438 10.05 36.92 -1.94
N TYR A 439 11.37 36.75 -2.01
CA TYR A 439 12.07 35.71 -2.78
C TYR A 439 13.42 35.40 -2.06
N PRO A 440 14.13 34.23 -2.21
CA PRO A 440 13.95 33.20 -3.27
C PRO A 440 14.27 31.69 -2.96
N LYS A 441 13.87 30.81 -3.94
CA LYS A 441 14.46 29.50 -4.45
C LYS A 441 13.78 28.16 -3.99
N ARG A 442 13.28 27.22 -4.83
CA ARG A 442 13.17 26.99 -6.31
C ARG A 442 12.15 25.84 -6.66
N ARG A 443 11.24 26.12 -7.61
CA ARG A 443 10.91 25.48 -8.94
C ARG A 443 10.61 23.97 -9.10
N TYR A 444 9.38 23.65 -9.55
CA TYR A 444 9.03 22.42 -10.29
C TYR A 444 8.22 22.69 -11.58
N LYS A 445 8.55 21.96 -12.64
CA LYS A 445 7.89 21.94 -13.95
C LYS A 445 6.64 21.03 -13.90
N HIS A 446 5.46 21.57 -14.19
CA HIS A 446 4.20 20.83 -14.28
C HIS A 446 3.77 20.78 -15.75
N LYS A 447 3.34 19.61 -16.23
CA LYS A 447 2.89 19.42 -17.62
C LYS A 447 1.40 19.77 -17.69
N GLY A 448 1.07 20.91 -18.32
CA GLY A 448 -0.23 21.14 -18.97
C GLY A 448 -1.45 21.37 -18.08
N GLY A 449 -1.35 22.18 -17.02
CA GLY A 449 -2.51 22.60 -16.21
C GLY A 449 -3.08 23.95 -16.66
N ARG A 450 -4.41 24.12 -16.59
CA ARG A 450 -5.05 25.45 -16.59
C ARG A 450 -4.83 26.07 -15.20
N HIS A 451 -4.25 27.26 -15.15
CA HIS A 451 -4.04 27.98 -13.88
C HIS A 451 -5.19 28.95 -13.61
N ARG A 452 -5.62 29.05 -12.36
CA ARG A 452 -6.60 30.04 -11.89
C ARG A 452 -5.85 31.00 -10.96
N PHE A 453 -5.69 32.25 -11.40
CA PHE A 453 -5.21 33.34 -10.56
C PHE A 453 -6.30 34.38 -10.44
N THR A 454 -6.58 34.81 -9.21
CA THR A 454 -7.50 35.92 -8.94
C THR A 454 -6.66 37.11 -8.52
N GLN A 455 -6.40 38.03 -9.45
CA GLN A 455 -5.86 39.33 -9.09
C GLN A 455 -6.99 40.35 -9.13
N CYS A 456 -7.37 40.84 -7.96
CA CYS A 456 -8.21 42.04 -7.88
C CYS A 456 -7.31 43.22 -8.21
N LEU A 457 -7.64 44.00 -9.24
CA LEU A 457 -7.10 45.36 -9.41
C LEU A 457 -7.82 46.33 -8.47
#